data_AF-A0A1Q9RWD1-F1
#
_entry.id   AF-A0A1Q9RWD1-F1
#
_cell.length_a   1.000
_cell.length_b   1.000
_cell.length_c   1.000
_cell.angle_alpha   90.00
_cell.angle_beta   90.00
_cell.angle_gamma   90.00
#
_symmetry.space_group_name_H-M   'P 1'
#
loop_
_entity.id
_entity.type
_entity.pdbx_description
1 polymer ?
#
loop_
_entity_poly.entity_id
_entity_poly.type
_entity_poly.pdbx_seq_one_letter_code
_entity_poly.pdbx_strand_id
1 'polypeptide(L)'
;MGQLRSALSGYLLEGHDPVQALERLDRFAGRVPDATGSTVACLVLDPETGHLVWARAGHPPPLVAGPNGCRPLEDAGGTVLGVRGRPPFTAGTATITPGENILLYTDGLVERRGELVDDGIARLAAVAARHHALAPEALTDVLLSGALNGTAAGGGADPVDDVALIVARLVPAPLRLVLPAEAQVLRELRAAVLAWAAAGAIDDDDVYDLQLAVGEAAANAVEHAYRDRAPGPMSVELTRDPDGVIEARVRDEGSWRPIPDDKGYRGRGLELIRDVSGGMRLHHGPQGTEVRFRVALSGSAAAPAPAPATDTTGTETTGTETTGTDTASDTADRTPPRPGPATLRITGDGEDGARTVEVRGELDLAGVRAVSDELLARTDAGGTLTVDLRATTYLASAGVALLVEADRRVRSAGGKLRLRVAAGDVVRRALSLSGVDALLDVLDG
;
A
#
# COMPACT_ATOMS: atom_id res chain seq x y z
N MET A 1 3.48 -28.67 26.95
CA MET A 1 3.58 -27.45 26.12
C MET A 1 3.57 -26.12 26.91
N GLY A 2 2.51 -25.77 27.65
CA GLY A 2 2.39 -24.43 28.28
C GLY A 2 3.52 -24.02 29.25
N GLN A 3 4.12 -24.99 29.96
CA GLN A 3 5.27 -24.74 30.83
C GLN A 3 6.54 -24.35 30.03
N LEU A 4 6.82 -25.03 28.91
CA LEU A 4 7.96 -24.73 28.05
C LEU A 4 7.84 -23.34 27.42
N ARG A 5 6.64 -22.99 26.94
CA ARG A 5 6.35 -21.64 26.42
C ARG A 5 6.64 -20.57 27.46
N SER A 6 6.13 -20.75 28.68
CA SER A 6 6.29 -19.76 29.76
C SER A 6 7.76 -19.61 30.17
N ALA A 7 8.50 -20.73 30.25
CA ALA A 7 9.94 -20.70 30.54
C ALA A 7 10.74 -19.98 29.44
N LEU A 8 10.46 -20.28 28.17
CA LEU A 8 11.12 -19.63 27.03
C LEU A 8 10.83 -18.12 27.03
N SER A 9 9.58 -17.70 27.19
CA SER A 9 9.21 -16.30 27.32
C SER A 9 9.94 -15.61 28.47
N GLY A 10 10.08 -16.28 29.63
CA GLY A 10 10.84 -15.76 30.76
C GLY A 10 12.32 -15.51 30.41
N TYR A 11 12.99 -16.48 29.78
CA TYR A 11 14.40 -16.32 29.39
C TYR A 11 14.60 -15.21 28.36
N LEU A 12 13.69 -15.06 27.40
CA LEU A 12 13.75 -13.96 26.42
C LEU A 12 13.52 -12.60 27.09
N LEU A 13 12.59 -12.50 28.04
CA LEU A 13 12.35 -11.26 28.83
C LEU A 13 13.53 -10.90 29.74
N GLU A 14 14.34 -11.88 30.17
CA GLU A 14 15.60 -11.67 30.88
C GLU A 14 16.74 -11.15 29.97
N GLY A 15 16.50 -11.02 28.66
CA GLY A 15 17.48 -10.53 27.68
C GLY A 15 18.41 -11.61 27.12
N HIS A 16 18.08 -12.89 27.27
CA HIS A 16 18.84 -13.95 26.62
C HIS A 16 18.61 -13.97 25.11
N ASP A 17 19.69 -14.17 24.35
CA ASP A 17 19.58 -14.45 22.92
C ASP A 17 18.89 -15.81 22.66
N PRO A 18 18.42 -16.08 21.43
CA PRO A 18 17.69 -17.32 21.11
C PRO A 18 18.43 -18.61 21.48
N VAL A 19 19.76 -18.67 21.33
CA VAL A 19 20.55 -19.86 21.66
C VAL A 19 20.63 -20.05 23.17
N GLN A 20 20.97 -19.00 23.92
CA GLN A 20 21.01 -19.03 25.38
C GLN A 20 19.65 -19.42 25.98
N ALA A 21 18.58 -18.89 25.41
CA ALA A 21 17.21 -19.20 25.82
C ALA A 21 16.88 -20.67 25.56
N LEU A 22 17.24 -21.23 24.40
CA LEU A 22 17.04 -22.65 24.10
C LEU A 22 17.92 -23.58 24.97
N GLU A 23 19.17 -23.22 25.25
CA GLU A 23 20.04 -24.00 26.15
C GLU A 23 19.52 -24.04 27.59
N ARG A 24 18.87 -22.96 28.05
CA ARG A 24 18.15 -22.95 29.33
C ARG A 24 16.87 -23.77 29.26
N LEU A 25 16.12 -23.65 28.17
CA LEU A 25 14.88 -24.38 27.95
C LEU A 25 15.11 -25.90 27.89
N ASP A 26 16.20 -26.35 27.26
CA ASP A 26 16.58 -27.76 27.16
C ASP A 26 16.88 -28.37 28.54
N ARG A 27 17.63 -27.64 29.39
CA ARG A 27 17.86 -28.04 30.79
C ARG A 27 16.57 -28.06 31.61
N PHE A 28 15.61 -27.19 31.28
CA PHE A 28 14.30 -27.17 31.93
C PHE A 28 13.43 -28.35 31.46
N ALA A 29 13.40 -28.64 30.16
CA ALA A 29 12.67 -29.74 29.56
C ALA A 29 13.08 -31.10 30.16
N GLY A 30 14.37 -31.29 30.47
CA GLY A 30 14.86 -32.49 31.17
C GLY A 30 14.30 -32.70 32.59
N ARG A 31 13.57 -31.72 33.15
CA ARG A 31 12.91 -31.80 34.47
C ARG A 31 11.38 -31.85 34.38
N VAL A 32 10.82 -31.68 33.19
CA VAL A 32 9.37 -31.67 32.97
C VAL A 32 8.97 -33.03 32.37
N PRO A 33 8.05 -33.77 33.00
CA PRO A 33 7.52 -35.01 32.41
C PRO A 33 7.00 -34.76 30.99
N ASP A 34 7.29 -35.68 30.07
CA ASP A 34 6.85 -35.66 28.67
C ASP A 34 7.34 -34.46 27.82
N ALA A 35 8.29 -33.65 28.32
CA ALA A 35 8.89 -32.55 27.56
C ALA A 35 10.13 -32.98 26.73
N THR A 36 10.66 -34.17 26.98
CA THR A 36 11.77 -34.71 26.19
C THR A 36 11.28 -35.04 24.79
N GLY A 37 12.03 -34.63 23.77
CA GLY A 37 11.62 -34.78 22.37
C GLY A 37 10.79 -33.62 21.82
N SER A 38 10.46 -32.61 22.64
CA SER A 38 9.73 -31.43 22.16
C SER A 38 10.55 -30.62 21.16
N THR A 39 9.88 -30.10 20.12
CA THR A 39 10.45 -29.20 19.13
C THR A 39 10.18 -27.73 19.48
N VAL A 40 11.09 -26.83 19.10
CA VAL A 40 10.93 -25.38 19.30
C VAL A 40 11.60 -24.60 18.17
N ALA A 41 10.95 -23.54 17.69
CA ALA A 41 11.60 -22.46 16.94
C ALA A 41 11.51 -21.16 17.75
N CYS A 42 12.64 -20.47 17.89
CA CYS A 42 12.73 -19.19 18.59
C CYS A 42 13.35 -18.16 17.65
N LEU A 43 12.57 -17.13 17.33
CA LEU A 43 12.93 -16.04 16.41
C LEU A 43 12.81 -14.71 17.16
N VAL A 44 13.83 -13.87 17.06
CA VAL A 44 13.84 -12.51 17.60
C VAL A 44 14.14 -11.55 16.45
N LEU A 45 13.15 -10.73 16.11
CA LEU A 45 13.23 -9.74 15.04
C LEU A 45 13.33 -8.34 15.65
N ASP A 46 14.35 -7.58 15.24
CA ASP A 46 14.36 -6.13 15.42
C ASP A 46 13.54 -5.49 14.29
N PRO A 47 12.38 -4.87 14.61
CA PRO A 47 11.50 -4.28 13.59
C PRO A 47 12.07 -3.00 12.96
N GLU A 48 13.04 -2.33 13.60
CA GLU A 48 13.64 -1.11 13.04
C GLU A 48 14.68 -1.44 11.97
N THR A 49 15.50 -2.46 12.22
CA THR A 49 16.59 -2.85 11.33
C THR A 49 16.25 -4.03 10.42
N GLY A 50 15.17 -4.76 10.72
CA GLY A 50 14.84 -6.02 10.07
C GLY A 50 15.79 -7.17 10.45
N HIS A 51 16.68 -6.97 11.44
CA HIS A 51 17.64 -7.99 11.83
C HIS A 51 16.95 -9.12 12.60
N LEU A 52 16.93 -10.32 12.01
CA LEU A 52 16.37 -11.53 12.58
C LEU A 52 17.50 -12.44 13.08
N VAL A 53 17.42 -12.83 14.35
CA VAL A 53 18.21 -13.92 14.92
C VAL A 53 17.28 -15.07 15.26
N TRP A 54 17.68 -16.30 14.94
CA TRP A 54 16.88 -17.46 15.32
C TRP A 54 17.73 -18.63 15.79
N ALA A 55 17.08 -19.51 16.54
CA ALA A 55 17.58 -20.82 16.91
C ALA A 55 16.42 -21.83 16.90
N ARG A 56 16.71 -23.10 16.62
CA ARG A 56 15.70 -24.17 16.55
C ARG A 56 16.18 -25.41 17.28
N ALA A 57 15.25 -26.08 17.96
CA ALA A 57 15.41 -27.41 18.53
C ALA A 57 14.50 -28.37 17.77
N GLY A 58 15.03 -29.11 16.79
CA GLY A 58 14.30 -30.12 16.00
C GLY A 58 13.09 -29.65 15.17
N HIS A 59 12.71 -28.38 15.25
CA HIS A 59 11.57 -27.80 14.54
C HIS A 59 11.87 -27.61 13.05
N PRO A 60 10.90 -27.77 12.12
CA PRO A 60 11.07 -27.43 10.70
C PRO A 60 11.60 -26.01 10.47
N PRO A 61 12.33 -25.74 9.37
CA PRO A 61 12.88 -24.42 9.11
C PRO A 61 11.75 -23.39 8.88
N PRO A 62 11.75 -22.23 9.57
CA PRO A 62 10.88 -21.12 9.23
C PRO A 62 11.08 -20.71 7.78
N LEU A 63 10.02 -20.18 7.15
CA LEU A 63 10.10 -19.66 5.80
C LEU A 63 10.06 -18.13 5.80
N VAL A 64 10.79 -17.51 4.88
CA VAL A 64 10.68 -16.08 4.57
C VAL A 64 10.19 -15.94 3.14
N ALA A 65 9.03 -15.31 2.95
CA ALA A 65 8.37 -15.13 1.66
C ALA A 65 8.23 -13.64 1.30
N GLY A 66 8.70 -13.27 0.12
CA GLY A 66 8.69 -11.91 -0.40
C GLY A 66 8.71 -11.86 -1.93
N PRO A 67 8.99 -10.69 -2.53
CA PRO A 67 8.96 -10.50 -3.99
C PRO A 67 10.00 -11.35 -4.73
N ASN A 68 11.09 -11.72 -4.05
CA ASN A 68 12.15 -12.57 -4.62
C ASN A 68 11.88 -14.08 -4.46
N GLY A 69 10.69 -14.46 -4.00
CA GLY A 69 10.30 -15.85 -3.75
C GLY A 69 10.23 -16.19 -2.27
N CYS A 70 10.38 -17.48 -1.96
CA CYS A 70 10.33 -17.99 -0.59
C CYS A 70 11.57 -18.83 -0.29
N ARG A 71 12.19 -18.60 0.86
CA ARG A 71 13.42 -19.29 1.28
C ARG A 71 13.28 -19.86 2.71
N PRO A 72 13.77 -21.08 2.97
CA PRO A 72 13.84 -21.64 4.32
C PRO A 72 15.05 -21.10 5.09
N LEU A 73 14.91 -20.99 6.42
CA LEU A 73 15.97 -20.60 7.36
C LEU A 73 16.67 -21.84 7.94
N GLU A 74 17.52 -22.48 7.15
CA GLU A 74 18.08 -23.81 7.45
C GLU A 74 19.44 -23.77 8.16
N ASP A 75 20.18 -22.68 8.03
CA ASP A 75 21.59 -22.50 8.43
C ASP A 75 21.83 -22.51 9.95
N ALA A 76 20.77 -22.70 10.75
CA ALA A 76 20.88 -22.88 12.18
C ALA A 76 19.81 -23.82 12.74
N GLY A 77 20.18 -24.54 13.79
CA GLY A 77 19.31 -25.49 14.49
C GLY A 77 20.05 -26.36 15.49
N GLY A 78 19.43 -27.49 15.82
CA GLY A 78 19.94 -28.52 16.71
C GLY A 78 18.89 -29.62 16.88
N THR A 79 19.21 -30.60 17.73
CA THR A 79 18.30 -31.72 17.99
C THR A 79 17.05 -31.27 18.75
N VAL A 80 16.07 -32.15 18.91
CA VAL A 80 14.95 -31.92 19.84
C VAL A 80 15.43 -31.71 21.29
N LEU A 81 14.57 -31.08 22.12
CA LEU A 81 14.88 -30.78 23.52
C LEU A 81 15.03 -32.04 24.39
N GLY A 82 15.85 -31.95 25.43
CA GLY A 82 16.01 -32.96 26.48
C GLY A 82 16.89 -34.15 26.08
N VAL A 83 17.46 -34.15 24.87
CA VAL A 83 18.36 -35.22 24.41
C VAL A 83 19.72 -35.09 25.08
N ARG A 84 20.13 -36.12 25.81
CA ARG A 84 21.43 -36.16 26.48
C ARG A 84 22.57 -36.24 25.46
N GLY A 85 23.61 -35.43 25.65
CA GLY A 85 24.83 -35.49 24.84
C GLY A 85 24.70 -34.88 23.44
N ARG A 86 23.61 -34.13 23.16
CA ARG A 86 23.49 -33.38 21.91
C ARG A 86 24.57 -32.29 21.80
N PRO A 87 24.97 -31.89 20.57
CA PRO A 87 25.71 -30.66 20.35
C PRO A 87 24.91 -29.42 20.82
N PRO A 88 25.58 -28.30 21.11
CA PRO A 88 24.92 -27.02 21.38
C PRO A 88 24.03 -26.57 20.23
N PHE A 89 22.98 -25.81 20.53
CA PHE A 89 22.19 -25.12 19.52
C PHE A 89 23.03 -24.06 18.80
N THR A 90 22.73 -23.84 17.54
CA THR A 90 23.37 -22.80 16.72
C THR A 90 22.39 -21.66 16.44
N ALA A 91 22.94 -20.45 16.27
CA ALA A 91 22.19 -19.27 15.87
C ALA A 91 22.33 -19.04 14.36
N GLY A 92 21.24 -18.63 13.73
CA GLY A 92 21.22 -18.13 12.36
C GLY A 92 20.84 -16.66 12.37
N THR A 93 21.24 -15.94 11.32
CA THR A 93 20.95 -14.51 11.16
C THR A 93 20.53 -14.17 9.74
N ALA A 94 19.55 -13.30 9.59
CA ALA A 94 19.06 -12.84 8.31
C ALA A 94 18.54 -11.41 8.43
N THR A 95 18.51 -10.70 7.30
CA THR A 95 17.79 -9.44 7.19
C THR A 95 16.43 -9.71 6.58
N ILE A 96 15.38 -9.25 7.25
CA ILE A 96 14.00 -9.25 6.77
C ILE A 96 13.73 -7.86 6.24
N THR A 97 13.33 -7.78 4.98
CA THR A 97 12.97 -6.52 4.34
C THR A 97 11.50 -6.22 4.67
N PRO A 98 11.14 -4.95 4.92
CA PRO A 98 9.73 -4.57 4.98
C PRO A 98 8.94 -5.11 3.79
N GLY A 99 7.74 -5.62 4.06
CA GLY A 99 6.89 -6.32 3.09
C GLY A 99 7.07 -7.84 3.08
N GLU A 100 8.20 -8.37 3.55
CA GLU A 100 8.41 -9.82 3.66
C GLU A 100 7.60 -10.44 4.81
N ASN A 101 7.17 -11.69 4.60
CA ASN A 101 6.43 -12.49 5.57
C ASN A 101 7.33 -13.57 6.15
N ILE A 102 7.31 -13.72 7.48
CA ILE A 102 7.93 -14.80 8.22
C ILE A 102 6.84 -15.81 8.56
N LEU A 103 7.05 -17.07 8.20
CA LEU A 103 6.13 -18.17 8.45
C LEU A 103 6.74 -19.15 9.46
N LEU A 104 6.00 -19.41 10.54
CA LEU A 104 6.28 -20.49 11.50
C LEU A 104 5.13 -21.48 11.43
N TYR A 105 5.44 -22.76 11.36
CA TYR A 105 4.43 -23.81 11.20
C TYR A 105 4.85 -25.08 11.91
N THR A 106 3.88 -25.86 12.37
CA THR A 106 4.13 -27.21 12.87
C THR A 106 4.30 -28.19 11.71
N ASP A 107 4.99 -29.29 11.98
CA ASP A 107 5.16 -30.43 11.07
C ASP A 107 3.82 -30.97 10.55
N GLY A 108 2.75 -30.95 11.35
CA GLY A 108 1.39 -31.31 10.90
C GLY A 108 0.89 -30.57 9.65
N LEU A 109 1.44 -29.39 9.32
CA LEU A 109 1.10 -28.64 8.09
C LEU A 109 1.80 -29.19 6.83
N VAL A 110 2.98 -29.80 6.99
CA VAL A 110 3.85 -30.22 5.88
C VAL A 110 3.99 -31.74 5.76
N GLU A 111 3.81 -32.48 6.86
CA GLU A 111 3.92 -33.93 6.89
C GLU A 111 2.69 -34.61 6.31
N ARG A 112 2.93 -35.60 5.44
CA ARG A 112 1.89 -36.48 4.91
C ARG A 112 2.36 -37.92 4.87
N ARG A 113 1.42 -38.86 4.96
CA ARG A 113 1.73 -40.29 4.90
C ARG A 113 2.30 -40.64 3.52
N GLY A 114 3.53 -41.16 3.50
CA GLY A 114 4.19 -41.61 2.28
C GLY A 114 4.83 -40.49 1.46
N GLU A 115 4.88 -39.26 1.97
CA GLU A 115 5.57 -38.11 1.36
C GLU A 115 6.80 -37.74 2.21
N LEU A 116 7.86 -37.21 1.58
CA LEU A 116 8.98 -36.64 2.32
C LEU A 116 8.58 -35.26 2.88
N VAL A 117 9.05 -34.93 4.08
CA VAL A 117 8.76 -33.63 4.72
C VAL A 117 9.23 -32.46 3.85
N ASP A 118 10.37 -32.63 3.17
CA ASP A 118 10.95 -31.61 2.28
C ASP A 118 10.03 -31.25 1.10
N ASP A 119 9.31 -32.24 0.54
CA ASP A 119 8.32 -32.00 -0.52
C ASP A 119 7.14 -31.16 0.00
N GLY A 120 6.74 -31.41 1.25
CA GLY A 120 5.74 -30.62 1.95
C GLY A 120 6.16 -29.17 2.17
N ILE A 121 7.39 -28.97 2.62
CA ILE A 121 7.98 -27.63 2.82
C ILE A 121 8.11 -26.90 1.47
N ALA A 122 8.57 -27.57 0.42
CA ALA A 122 8.72 -26.98 -0.91
C ALA A 122 7.37 -26.52 -1.49
N ARG A 123 6.31 -27.30 -1.29
CA ARG A 123 4.95 -26.92 -1.69
C ARG A 123 4.45 -25.70 -0.90
N LEU A 124 4.63 -25.69 0.42
CA LEU A 124 4.26 -24.55 1.27
C LEU A 124 5.00 -23.28 0.82
N ALA A 125 6.31 -23.40 0.55
CA ALA A 125 7.13 -22.30 0.06
C ALA A 125 6.66 -21.76 -1.30
N ALA A 126 6.24 -22.64 -2.22
CA ALA A 126 5.72 -22.24 -3.53
C ALA A 126 4.41 -21.45 -3.43
N VAL A 127 3.49 -21.87 -2.54
CA VAL A 127 2.24 -21.13 -2.28
C VAL A 127 2.55 -19.78 -1.62
N ALA A 128 3.43 -19.76 -0.62
CA ALA A 128 3.84 -18.53 0.06
C ALA A 128 4.49 -17.53 -0.90
N ALA A 129 5.36 -17.99 -1.80
CA ALA A 129 6.00 -17.14 -2.82
C ALA A 129 4.96 -16.52 -3.77
N ARG A 130 3.99 -17.32 -4.24
CA ARG A 130 2.95 -16.86 -5.18
C ARG A 130 2.03 -15.81 -4.56
N HIS A 131 1.74 -15.94 -3.28
CA HIS A 131 0.74 -15.12 -2.58
C HIS A 131 1.36 -14.15 -1.56
N HIS A 132 2.67 -13.89 -1.63
CA HIS A 132 3.40 -13.10 -0.64
C HIS A 132 2.86 -11.68 -0.45
N ALA A 133 2.16 -11.11 -1.45
CA ALA A 133 1.58 -9.76 -1.36
C ALA A 133 0.31 -9.71 -0.50
N LEU A 134 -0.45 -10.81 -0.38
CA LEU A 134 -1.70 -10.87 0.39
C LEU A 134 -1.48 -10.50 1.85
N ALA A 135 -2.43 -9.82 2.48
CA ALA A 135 -2.38 -9.54 3.92
C ALA A 135 -2.14 -10.83 4.75
N PRO A 136 -1.46 -10.78 5.91
CA PRO A 136 -1.11 -11.97 6.70
C PRO A 136 -2.28 -12.93 6.96
N GLU A 137 -3.47 -12.41 7.22
CA GLU A 137 -4.70 -13.18 7.45
C GLU A 137 -5.10 -13.95 6.19
N ALA A 138 -5.22 -13.25 5.05
CA ALA A 138 -5.56 -13.87 3.78
C ALA A 138 -4.49 -14.84 3.28
N LEU A 139 -3.20 -14.54 3.53
CA LEU A 139 -2.10 -15.45 3.26
C LEU A 139 -2.21 -16.71 4.12
N THR A 140 -2.56 -16.59 5.40
CA THR A 140 -2.80 -17.73 6.30
C THR A 140 -3.91 -18.63 5.75
N ASP A 141 -5.03 -18.06 5.33
CA ASP A 141 -6.15 -18.82 4.74
C ASP A 141 -5.75 -19.57 3.48
N VAL A 142 -4.99 -18.93 2.59
CA VAL A 142 -4.48 -19.53 1.36
C VAL A 142 -3.46 -20.64 1.65
N LEU A 143 -2.57 -20.45 2.63
CA LEU A 143 -1.57 -21.45 3.02
C LEU A 143 -2.22 -22.68 3.65
N LEU A 144 -3.18 -22.49 4.56
CA LEU A 144 -3.95 -23.59 5.14
C LEU A 144 -4.75 -24.32 4.05
N SER A 145 -5.46 -23.59 3.21
CA SER A 145 -6.21 -24.18 2.09
C SER A 145 -5.31 -24.92 1.11
N GLY A 146 -4.17 -24.34 0.71
CA GLY A 146 -3.24 -24.96 -0.23
C GLY A 146 -2.50 -26.18 0.35
N ALA A 147 -2.17 -26.15 1.64
CA ALA A 147 -1.53 -27.26 2.34
C ALA A 147 -2.49 -28.42 2.56
N LEU A 148 -3.76 -28.13 2.89
CA LEU A 148 -4.79 -29.14 3.19
C LEU A 148 -5.53 -29.64 1.93
N ASN A 149 -5.70 -28.81 0.89
CA ASN A 149 -6.48 -29.12 -0.32
C ASN A 149 -5.67 -29.59 -1.53
N GLY A 150 -4.38 -29.91 -1.39
CA GLY A 150 -3.57 -30.58 -2.44
C GLY A 150 -4.07 -32.00 -2.82
N THR A 151 -5.32 -32.32 -2.50
CA THR A 151 -5.99 -33.63 -2.43
C THR A 151 -6.92 -33.90 -3.61
N ALA A 152 -6.86 -33.10 -4.69
CA ALA A 152 -7.68 -33.32 -5.88
C ALA A 152 -7.33 -34.59 -6.69
N ALA A 153 -6.30 -35.35 -6.29
CA ALA A 153 -5.96 -36.65 -6.87
C ALA A 153 -5.93 -37.76 -5.79
N GLY A 154 -7.08 -38.00 -5.15
CA GLY A 154 -7.37 -39.27 -4.49
C GLY A 154 -6.94 -39.38 -3.02
N GLY A 155 -7.86 -39.03 -2.11
CA GLY A 155 -7.78 -39.35 -0.69
C GLY A 155 -7.42 -38.13 0.15
N GLY A 156 -8.44 -37.47 0.70
CA GLY A 156 -8.24 -36.48 1.76
C GLY A 156 -7.56 -37.16 2.95
N ALA A 157 -6.27 -36.90 3.12
CA ALA A 157 -5.57 -37.26 4.34
C ALA A 157 -5.88 -36.15 5.35
N ASP A 158 -6.66 -36.48 6.38
CA ASP A 158 -6.74 -35.65 7.57
C ASP A 158 -5.31 -35.36 8.09
N PRO A 159 -5.06 -34.17 8.66
CA PRO A 159 -3.78 -33.87 9.30
C PRO A 159 -3.39 -35.01 10.24
N VAL A 160 -2.14 -35.48 10.10
CA VAL A 160 -1.63 -36.59 10.93
C VAL A 160 -1.31 -36.11 12.35
N ASP A 161 -1.10 -34.79 12.51
CA ASP A 161 -0.77 -34.13 13.76
C ASP A 161 -1.40 -32.71 13.84
N ASP A 162 -1.23 -32.04 14.97
CA ASP A 162 -1.72 -30.69 15.24
C ASP A 162 -1.13 -29.66 14.25
N VAL A 163 -2.01 -28.88 13.63
CA VAL A 163 -1.65 -27.81 12.70
C VAL A 163 -1.67 -26.46 13.41
N ALA A 164 -0.53 -25.78 13.43
CA ALA A 164 -0.44 -24.37 13.77
C ALA A 164 0.38 -23.64 12.70
N LEU A 165 -0.06 -22.43 12.34
CA LEU A 165 0.61 -21.54 11.41
C LEU A 165 0.59 -20.12 11.98
N ILE A 166 1.74 -19.45 11.94
CA ILE A 166 1.89 -18.04 12.25
C ILE A 166 2.49 -17.37 11.01
N VAL A 167 1.85 -16.29 10.56
CA VAL A 167 2.35 -15.42 9.51
C VAL A 167 2.58 -14.04 10.13
N ALA A 168 3.80 -13.52 10.02
CA ALA A 168 4.14 -12.19 10.51
C ALA A 168 4.78 -11.38 9.38
N ARG A 169 4.26 -10.18 9.09
CA ARG A 169 4.83 -9.26 8.10
C ARG A 169 5.62 -8.16 8.80
N LEU A 170 6.84 -7.92 8.34
CA LEU A 170 7.55 -6.71 8.72
C LEU A 170 6.94 -5.52 7.95
N VAL A 171 6.40 -4.54 8.66
CA VAL A 171 5.90 -3.29 8.06
C VAL A 171 7.01 -2.23 8.05
N PRO A 172 6.99 -1.28 7.09
CA PRO A 172 7.99 -0.22 7.05
C PRO A 172 7.90 0.65 8.29
N ALA A 173 9.06 1.12 8.76
CA ALA A 173 9.12 2.12 9.81
C ALA A 173 8.34 3.39 9.41
N PRO A 174 7.87 4.21 10.37
CA PRO A 174 7.15 5.44 10.06
C PRO A 174 7.92 6.34 9.08
N LEU A 175 7.27 6.78 8.01
CA LEU A 175 7.82 7.83 7.15
C LEU A 175 7.69 9.15 7.91
N ARG A 176 8.80 9.84 8.16
CA ARG A 176 8.81 11.17 8.80
C ARG A 176 9.67 12.11 7.97
N LEU A 177 9.03 13.14 7.41
CA LEU A 177 9.70 14.15 6.58
C LEU A 177 9.42 15.53 7.14
N VAL A 178 10.42 16.42 7.06
CA VAL A 178 10.27 17.85 7.28
C VAL A 178 10.81 18.56 6.06
N LEU A 179 9.92 19.23 5.33
CA LEU A 179 10.19 19.85 4.03
C LEU A 179 9.78 21.33 4.07
N PRO A 180 10.41 22.21 3.28
CA PRO A 180 9.87 23.56 3.09
C PRO A 180 8.54 23.49 2.34
N ALA A 181 7.55 24.30 2.72
CA ALA A 181 6.24 24.33 2.06
C ALA A 181 6.31 25.00 0.66
N GLU A 182 6.96 24.33 -0.28
CA GLU A 182 7.16 24.77 -1.66
C GLU A 182 6.59 23.76 -2.68
N ALA A 183 6.14 24.24 -3.83
CA ALA A 183 5.53 23.37 -4.84
C ALA A 183 6.53 22.33 -5.40
N GLN A 184 7.81 22.69 -5.49
CA GLN A 184 8.87 21.88 -6.07
C GLN A 184 9.17 20.62 -5.23
N VAL A 185 8.97 20.67 -3.91
CA VAL A 185 9.26 19.53 -3.02
C VAL A 185 8.13 18.52 -2.96
N LEU A 186 6.93 18.83 -3.48
CA LEU A 186 5.81 17.89 -3.50
C LEU A 186 6.11 16.63 -4.34
N ARG A 187 6.98 16.76 -5.34
CA ARG A 187 7.48 15.62 -6.11
C ARG A 187 8.37 14.70 -5.28
N GLU A 188 9.24 15.27 -4.44
CA GLU A 188 10.09 14.51 -3.53
C GLU A 188 9.24 13.79 -2.48
N LEU A 189 8.21 14.46 -1.96
CA LEU A 189 7.23 13.84 -1.08
C LEU A 189 6.54 12.64 -1.75
N ARG A 190 6.02 12.79 -2.98
CA ARG A 190 5.41 11.66 -3.71
C ARG A 190 6.35 10.48 -3.88
N ALA A 191 7.59 10.73 -4.28
CA ALA A 191 8.59 9.68 -4.45
C ALA A 191 8.88 8.94 -3.13
N ALA A 192 8.95 9.68 -2.01
CA ALA A 192 9.13 9.09 -0.68
C ALA A 192 7.91 8.27 -0.23
N VAL A 193 6.69 8.75 -0.49
CA VAL A 193 5.46 8.01 -0.20
C VAL A 193 5.38 6.73 -1.05
N LEU A 194 5.74 6.80 -2.33
CA LEU A 194 5.78 5.63 -3.22
C LEU A 194 6.76 4.58 -2.73
N ALA A 195 7.99 5.00 -2.38
CA ALA A 195 9.02 4.10 -1.87
C ALA A 195 8.61 3.47 -0.54
N TRP A 196 8.02 4.25 0.36
CA TRP A 196 7.50 3.76 1.64
C TRP A 196 6.35 2.77 1.45
N ALA A 197 5.44 3.05 0.51
CA ALA A 197 4.30 2.19 0.25
C ALA A 197 4.71 0.86 -0.43
N ALA A 198 5.66 0.92 -1.36
CA ALA A 198 6.26 -0.26 -1.99
C ALA A 198 6.96 -1.16 -0.94
N ALA A 199 7.71 -0.55 -0.01
CA ALA A 199 8.29 -1.27 1.14
C ALA A 199 7.22 -1.87 2.08
N GLY A 200 5.98 -1.37 2.04
CA GLY A 200 4.85 -1.93 2.78
C GLY A 200 4.10 -3.06 2.08
N ALA A 201 4.48 -3.42 0.84
CA ALA A 201 3.68 -4.28 -0.02
C ALA A 201 2.21 -3.81 -0.08
N ILE A 202 2.01 -2.50 -0.28
CA ILE A 202 0.71 -1.88 -0.46
C ILE A 202 0.32 -1.98 -1.94
N ASP A 203 -0.95 -2.28 -2.21
CA ASP A 203 -1.48 -2.42 -3.57
C ASP A 203 -1.48 -1.09 -4.33
N ASP A 204 -1.25 -1.13 -5.65
CA ASP A 204 -1.12 0.06 -6.49
C ASP A 204 -2.33 1.01 -6.39
N ASP A 205 -3.54 0.46 -6.26
CA ASP A 205 -4.76 1.25 -6.10
C ASP A 205 -4.79 2.01 -4.76
N ASP A 206 -4.37 1.35 -3.68
CA ASP A 206 -4.26 1.95 -2.35
C ASP A 206 -3.10 2.95 -2.27
N VAL A 207 -1.98 2.67 -2.96
CA VAL A 207 -0.84 3.59 -3.09
C VAL A 207 -1.29 4.89 -3.75
N TYR A 208 -2.06 4.78 -4.82
CA TYR A 208 -2.57 5.94 -5.54
C TYR A 208 -3.42 6.83 -4.66
N ASP A 209 -4.38 6.23 -3.96
CA ASP A 209 -5.28 6.91 -3.03
C ASP A 209 -4.52 7.61 -1.90
N LEU A 210 -3.53 6.92 -1.32
CA LEU A 210 -2.62 7.50 -0.34
C LEU A 210 -1.84 8.70 -0.89
N GLN A 211 -1.28 8.58 -2.11
CA GLN A 211 -0.55 9.66 -2.75
C GLN A 211 -1.42 10.88 -3.03
N LEU A 212 -2.65 10.66 -3.49
CA LEU A 212 -3.60 11.72 -3.73
C LEU A 212 -3.92 12.44 -2.42
N ALA A 213 -4.33 11.72 -1.37
CA ALA A 213 -4.71 12.32 -0.10
C ALA A 213 -3.55 13.08 0.58
N VAL A 214 -2.35 12.48 0.61
CA VAL A 214 -1.14 13.14 1.17
C VAL A 214 -0.72 14.33 0.32
N GLY A 215 -0.76 14.19 -1.00
CA GLY A 215 -0.44 15.26 -1.95
C GLY A 215 -1.36 16.46 -1.82
N GLU A 216 -2.66 16.25 -1.67
CA GLU A 216 -3.66 17.30 -1.45
C GLU A 216 -3.44 18.04 -0.11
N ALA A 217 -3.19 17.29 0.97
CA ALA A 217 -2.94 17.88 2.27
C ALA A 217 -1.66 18.74 2.26
N ALA A 218 -0.60 18.25 1.61
CA ALA A 218 0.65 18.98 1.44
C ALA A 218 0.52 20.19 0.51
N ALA A 219 -0.21 20.06 -0.60
CA ALA A 219 -0.49 21.17 -1.51
C ALA A 219 -1.24 22.31 -0.79
N ASN A 220 -2.21 21.97 0.06
CA ASN A 220 -2.92 22.98 0.86
C ASN A 220 -1.97 23.73 1.80
N ALA A 221 -1.02 23.04 2.44
CA ALA A 221 0.00 23.70 3.25
C ALA A 221 0.86 24.66 2.39
N VAL A 222 1.30 24.24 1.20
CA VAL A 222 2.07 25.08 0.27
C VAL A 222 1.28 26.33 -0.16
N GLU A 223 0.00 26.21 -0.50
CA GLU A 223 -0.80 27.32 -1.03
C GLU A 223 -1.35 28.28 0.03
N HIS A 224 -1.60 27.78 1.25
CA HIS A 224 -2.36 28.51 2.26
C HIS A 224 -1.56 28.88 3.50
N ALA A 225 -0.61 28.05 3.94
CA ALA A 225 0.04 28.23 5.24
C ALA A 225 0.97 29.46 5.28
N TYR A 226 1.61 29.80 4.15
CA TYR A 226 2.67 30.81 4.08
C TYR A 226 2.43 31.92 3.04
N ARG A 227 1.20 32.11 2.56
CA ARG A 227 0.88 33.01 1.41
C ARG A 227 1.52 34.41 1.47
N ASP A 228 1.58 35.01 2.66
CA ASP A 228 2.06 36.37 2.89
C ASP A 228 3.47 36.42 3.52
N ARG A 229 4.21 35.30 3.52
CA ARG A 229 5.55 35.18 4.10
C ARG A 229 6.42 34.18 3.35
N ALA A 230 7.70 34.05 3.74
CA ALA A 230 8.56 33.02 3.18
C ALA A 230 8.01 31.61 3.51
N PRO A 231 8.19 30.61 2.62
CA PRO A 231 7.85 29.22 2.92
C PRO A 231 8.50 28.77 4.24
N GLY A 232 7.72 28.16 5.11
CA GLY A 232 8.19 27.58 6.37
C GLY A 232 8.10 26.05 6.37
N PRO A 233 8.36 25.41 7.51
CA PRO A 233 8.39 23.96 7.59
C PRO A 233 7.00 23.34 7.43
N MET A 234 6.96 22.20 6.76
CA MET A 234 5.84 21.29 6.66
C MET A 234 6.34 19.90 7.03
N SER A 235 5.73 19.28 8.04
CA SER A 235 6.04 17.90 8.43
C SER A 235 4.99 16.94 7.87
N VAL A 236 5.45 15.82 7.32
CA VAL A 236 4.59 14.72 6.89
C VAL A 236 4.99 13.45 7.64
N GLU A 237 4.01 12.80 8.25
CA GLU A 237 4.18 11.53 8.95
C GLU A 237 3.19 10.49 8.41
N LEU A 238 3.70 9.33 8.00
CA LEU A 238 2.89 8.15 7.69
C LEU A 238 3.26 7.01 8.63
N THR A 239 2.25 6.39 9.23
CA THR A 239 2.39 5.20 10.07
C THR A 239 1.38 4.16 9.64
N ARG A 240 1.81 2.92 9.45
CA ARG A 240 0.90 1.78 9.27
C ARG A 240 0.69 1.09 10.61
N ASP A 241 -0.56 0.92 11.00
CA ASP A 241 -0.90 0.15 12.19
C ASP A 241 -0.94 -1.37 11.89
N PRO A 242 -0.98 -2.23 12.92
CA PRO A 242 -1.03 -3.68 12.74
C PRO A 242 -2.26 -4.18 11.97
N ASP A 243 -3.38 -3.46 12.07
CA ASP A 243 -4.62 -3.81 11.37
C ASP A 243 -4.51 -3.49 9.87
N GLY A 244 -3.49 -2.75 9.45
CA GLY A 244 -3.23 -2.40 8.05
C GLY A 244 -3.82 -1.06 7.66
N VAL A 245 -4.24 -0.22 8.61
CA VAL A 245 -4.67 1.16 8.35
C VAL A 245 -3.45 2.07 8.35
N ILE A 246 -3.38 2.95 7.35
CA ILE A 246 -2.36 3.99 7.27
C ILE A 246 -2.91 5.26 7.90
N GLU A 247 -2.27 5.71 8.96
CA GLU A 247 -2.50 7.03 9.53
C GLU A 247 -1.51 8.02 8.92
N ALA A 248 -2.06 9.08 8.31
CA ALA A 248 -1.31 10.16 7.72
C ALA A 248 -1.51 11.45 8.51
N ARG A 249 -0.43 12.19 8.71
CA ARG A 249 -0.43 13.53 9.32
C ARG A 249 0.38 14.49 8.47
N VAL A 250 -0.23 15.59 8.09
CA VAL A 250 0.44 16.71 7.43
C VAL A 250 0.24 17.94 8.30
N ARG A 251 1.35 18.53 8.73
CA ARG A 251 1.34 19.69 9.62
C ARG A 251 2.21 20.80 9.06
N ASP A 252 1.73 22.03 9.18
CA ASP A 252 2.50 23.25 8.94
C ASP A 252 2.43 24.18 10.16
N GLU A 253 3.30 25.18 10.21
CA GLU A 253 3.33 26.21 11.26
C GLU A 253 2.67 27.52 10.79
N GLY A 254 1.84 27.43 9.75
CA GLY A 254 1.17 28.55 9.10
C GLY A 254 -0.21 28.87 9.62
N SER A 255 -0.80 29.89 9.01
CA SER A 255 -2.17 30.32 9.31
C SER A 255 -3.01 30.18 8.05
N TRP A 256 -3.85 29.14 8.01
CA TRP A 256 -4.79 28.97 6.91
C TRP A 256 -5.91 29.99 7.05
N ARG A 257 -6.33 30.61 5.94
CA ARG A 257 -7.58 31.41 5.95
C ARG A 257 -8.79 30.46 5.98
N PRO A 258 -9.93 30.89 6.53
CA PRO A 258 -11.18 30.15 6.38
C PRO A 258 -11.48 29.92 4.91
N ILE A 259 -11.89 28.70 4.57
CA ILE A 259 -12.29 28.33 3.20
C ILE A 259 -13.52 29.20 2.85
N PRO A 260 -13.52 29.97 1.74
CA PRO A 260 -14.67 30.79 1.35
C PRO A 260 -15.94 29.94 1.14
N ASP A 261 -17.12 30.51 1.45
CA ASP A 261 -18.42 29.83 1.32
C ASP A 261 -18.81 29.52 -0.14
N ASP A 262 -18.30 30.29 -1.12
CA ASP A 262 -18.56 30.06 -2.55
C ASP A 262 -17.44 29.19 -3.16
N LYS A 263 -17.64 27.88 -3.04
CA LYS A 263 -16.79 26.86 -3.68
C LYS A 263 -17.10 26.82 -5.17
N GLY A 264 -16.32 27.52 -5.98
CA GLY A 264 -16.10 27.06 -7.34
C GLY A 264 -15.44 25.67 -7.33
N TYR A 265 -14.71 25.31 -8.40
CA TYR A 265 -13.90 24.08 -8.41
C TYR A 265 -12.60 24.18 -7.58
N ARG A 266 -12.38 25.32 -6.89
CA ARG A 266 -11.25 25.52 -5.97
C ARG A 266 -11.66 25.05 -4.57
N GLY A 267 -10.86 24.19 -3.94
CA GLY A 267 -11.08 23.70 -2.56
C GLY A 267 -11.59 22.27 -2.42
N ARG A 268 -11.62 21.47 -3.51
CA ARG A 268 -12.01 20.04 -3.47
C ARG A 268 -10.95 19.12 -2.88
N GLY A 269 -9.71 19.57 -2.65
CA GLY A 269 -8.64 18.73 -2.10
C GLY A 269 -9.01 18.08 -0.75
N LEU A 270 -9.69 18.82 0.13
CA LEU A 270 -10.18 18.26 1.41
C LEU A 270 -11.39 17.32 1.25
N GLU A 271 -12.17 17.47 0.18
CA GLU A 271 -13.26 16.55 -0.17
C GLU A 271 -12.68 15.24 -0.74
N LEU A 272 -11.71 15.33 -1.64
CA LEU A 272 -10.95 14.19 -2.14
C LEU A 272 -10.31 13.40 -1.00
N ILE A 273 -9.68 14.08 -0.03
CA ILE A 273 -9.13 13.40 1.15
C ILE A 273 -10.23 12.69 1.94
N ARG A 274 -11.42 13.28 2.09
CA ARG A 274 -12.54 12.65 2.83
C ARG A 274 -13.12 11.46 2.08
N ASP A 275 -13.17 11.51 0.76
CA ASP A 275 -13.74 10.43 -0.06
C ASP A 275 -12.80 9.21 -0.10
N VAL A 276 -11.49 9.46 -0.04
CA VAL A 276 -10.45 8.43 -0.04
C VAL A 276 -10.11 7.93 1.38
N SER A 277 -10.42 8.71 2.41
CA SER A 277 -10.14 8.33 3.81
C SER A 277 -11.40 7.88 4.54
N GLY A 278 -11.25 6.95 5.48
CA GLY A 278 -12.32 6.59 6.44
C GLY A 278 -12.63 7.70 7.46
N GLY A 279 -12.15 8.92 7.23
CA GLY A 279 -12.31 10.09 8.09
C GLY A 279 -11.09 11.00 8.07
N MET A 280 -11.35 12.30 7.95
CA MET A 280 -10.35 13.38 8.03
C MET A 280 -10.67 14.30 9.21
N ARG A 281 -9.66 14.57 10.05
CA ARG A 281 -9.69 15.57 11.11
C ARG A 281 -8.76 16.70 10.74
N LEU A 282 -9.26 17.91 10.90
CA LEU A 282 -8.55 19.14 10.59
C LEU A 282 -8.48 19.96 11.87
N HIS A 283 -7.27 20.19 12.36
CA HIS A 283 -7.03 21.02 13.52
C HIS A 283 -6.31 22.30 13.09
N HIS A 284 -6.96 23.43 13.30
CA HIS A 284 -6.38 24.76 13.04
C HIS A 284 -6.16 25.48 14.37
N GLY A 285 -4.97 26.04 14.57
CA GLY A 285 -4.66 26.80 15.76
C GLY A 285 -3.57 27.85 15.53
N PRO A 286 -3.24 28.63 16.56
CA PRO A 286 -2.19 29.66 16.48
C PRO A 286 -0.78 29.10 16.23
N GLN A 287 -0.59 27.78 16.40
CA GLN A 287 0.68 27.09 16.17
C GLN A 287 0.78 26.44 14.78
N GLY A 288 -0.25 26.55 13.93
CA GLY A 288 -0.27 25.84 12.66
C GLY A 288 -1.60 25.18 12.31
N THR A 289 -1.61 24.53 11.16
CA THR A 289 -2.66 23.59 10.75
C THR A 289 -2.10 22.16 10.77
N GLU A 290 -2.92 21.22 11.24
CA GLU A 290 -2.70 19.79 11.10
C GLU A 290 -3.88 19.14 10.39
N VAL A 291 -3.60 18.44 9.30
CA VAL A 291 -4.53 17.54 8.62
C VAL A 291 -4.16 16.11 9.00
N ARG A 292 -5.10 15.38 9.60
CA ARG A 292 -4.94 13.97 9.98
C ARG A 292 -6.03 13.13 9.35
N PHE A 293 -5.67 12.06 8.67
CA PHE A 293 -6.64 11.17 8.05
C PHE A 293 -6.15 9.71 8.07
N ARG A 294 -7.09 8.79 7.80
CA ARG A 294 -6.83 7.35 7.80
C ARG A 294 -7.22 6.73 6.47
N VAL A 295 -6.29 6.03 5.84
CA VAL A 295 -6.51 5.28 4.60
C VAL A 295 -6.52 3.79 4.96
N ALA A 296 -7.67 3.14 4.78
CA ALA A 296 -7.78 1.70 4.96
C ALA A 296 -7.35 1.01 3.67
N LEU A 297 -6.50 -0.02 3.78
CA LEU A 297 -6.06 -0.80 2.63
C LEU A 297 -7.16 -1.77 2.21
N SER A 298 -7.34 -1.97 0.90
CA SER A 298 -8.43 -2.79 0.31
C SER A 298 -8.37 -4.28 0.72
N GLY A 299 -7.25 -4.75 1.29
CA GLY A 299 -7.07 -6.09 1.86
C GLY A 299 -6.98 -6.15 3.39
N SER A 300 -7.08 -5.02 4.08
CA SER A 300 -7.19 -4.95 5.54
C SER A 300 -8.66 -5.13 5.91
N ALA A 301 -8.99 -6.17 6.66
CA ALA A 301 -10.30 -6.28 7.29
C ALA A 301 -10.41 -5.20 8.39
N ALA A 302 -10.62 -3.95 7.98
CA ALA A 302 -10.91 -2.87 8.90
C ALA A 302 -12.24 -3.20 9.59
N ALA A 303 -12.17 -3.58 10.88
CA ALA A 303 -13.36 -3.64 11.72
C ALA A 303 -14.02 -2.24 11.68
N PRO A 304 -15.31 -2.14 11.33
CA PRO A 304 -15.97 -0.85 11.26
C PRO A 304 -15.95 -0.19 12.64
N ALA A 305 -15.62 1.10 12.69
CA ALA A 305 -15.81 1.91 13.89
C ALA A 305 -17.28 1.78 14.36
N PRO A 306 -17.56 1.79 15.68
CA PRO A 306 -18.91 1.58 16.18
C PRO A 306 -19.82 2.74 15.76
N ALA A 307 -20.68 2.49 14.77
CA ALA A 307 -21.72 3.41 14.35
C ALA A 307 -22.90 3.38 15.36
N PRO A 308 -23.52 4.54 15.67
CA PRO A 308 -24.73 4.57 16.47
C PRO A 308 -25.90 3.98 15.68
N ALA A 309 -26.73 3.21 16.38
CA ALA A 309 -27.86 2.48 15.83
C ALA A 309 -28.88 3.41 15.15
N THR A 310 -29.23 3.08 13.91
CA THR A 310 -30.51 3.47 13.31
C THR A 310 -31.06 2.35 12.44
N ASP A 311 -32.37 2.23 12.59
CA ASP A 311 -33.27 1.22 12.07
C ASP A 311 -33.67 1.49 10.61
N THR A 312 -34.35 0.50 10.03
CA THR A 312 -35.26 0.53 8.87
C THR A 312 -34.76 0.07 7.47
N THR A 313 -35.30 -1.11 7.12
CA THR A 313 -36.05 -1.47 5.89
C THR A 313 -35.33 -1.44 4.53
N GLY A 314 -35.50 -2.55 3.81
CA GLY A 314 -34.81 -2.86 2.56
C GLY A 314 -35.59 -2.53 1.29
N THR A 315 -35.02 -2.87 0.14
CA THR A 315 -35.74 -3.35 -1.05
C THR A 315 -34.75 -4.00 -2.02
N GLU A 316 -35.16 -5.13 -2.59
CA GLU A 316 -34.51 -5.84 -3.70
C GLU A 316 -34.57 -5.01 -4.99
N THR A 317 -33.54 -5.07 -5.84
CA THR A 317 -33.74 -4.99 -7.29
C THR A 317 -32.65 -5.75 -8.07
N THR A 318 -33.15 -6.43 -9.09
CA THR A 318 -32.58 -7.39 -10.03
C THR A 318 -31.42 -6.90 -10.90
N GLY A 319 -30.49 -7.82 -11.18
CA GLY A 319 -29.42 -7.65 -12.16
C GLY A 319 -29.90 -7.83 -13.61
N THR A 320 -29.17 -7.19 -14.51
CA THR A 320 -29.21 -7.50 -15.94
C THR A 320 -27.79 -7.43 -16.49
N GLU A 321 -27.33 -8.57 -17.01
CA GLU A 321 -26.10 -8.73 -17.77
C GLU A 321 -26.21 -8.02 -19.13
N THR A 322 -25.12 -7.43 -19.63
CA THR A 322 -24.99 -7.17 -21.06
C THR A 322 -23.53 -7.36 -21.48
N THR A 323 -23.41 -8.16 -22.52
CA THR A 323 -22.23 -8.70 -23.21
C THR A 323 -21.38 -7.62 -23.88
N GLY A 324 -20.07 -7.63 -23.62
CA GLY A 324 -19.08 -6.83 -24.34
C GLY A 324 -18.53 -7.58 -25.56
N THR A 325 -18.35 -6.87 -26.67
CA THR A 325 -17.73 -7.37 -27.90
C THR A 325 -16.45 -6.59 -28.14
N ASP A 326 -15.33 -7.30 -28.13
CA ASP A 326 -13.98 -6.83 -28.48
C ASP A 326 -13.89 -6.37 -29.94
N THR A 327 -13.15 -5.29 -30.20
CA THR A 327 -12.38 -5.14 -31.44
C THR A 327 -11.14 -4.28 -31.22
N ALA A 328 -10.01 -4.85 -31.64
CA ALA A 328 -8.64 -4.42 -31.39
C ALA A 328 -8.24 -3.17 -32.21
N SER A 329 -7.50 -2.25 -31.58
CA SER A 329 -6.07 -1.98 -31.79
C SER A 329 -5.71 -1.14 -33.02
N ASP A 330 -5.30 0.10 -32.78
CA ASP A 330 -4.28 0.76 -33.58
C ASP A 330 -3.15 1.25 -32.66
N THR A 331 -1.94 0.76 -32.91
CA THR A 331 -0.75 0.89 -32.07
C THR A 331 0.27 1.78 -32.76
N ALA A 332 0.38 3.03 -32.30
CA ALA A 332 1.49 3.91 -32.64
C ALA A 332 2.20 4.38 -31.36
N ASP A 333 3.46 3.95 -31.26
CA ASP A 333 4.59 4.58 -30.55
C ASP A 333 4.31 5.09 -29.11
N ARG A 334 4.41 4.19 -28.12
CA ARG A 334 4.37 4.56 -26.69
C ARG A 334 5.69 4.18 -26.02
N THR A 335 6.63 5.12 -26.00
CA THR A 335 7.60 5.16 -24.90
C THR A 335 6.78 5.32 -23.61
N PRO A 336 6.94 4.45 -22.60
CA PRO A 336 6.14 4.54 -21.38
C PRO A 336 6.33 5.91 -20.72
N PRO A 337 5.25 6.53 -20.22
CA PRO A 337 5.33 7.85 -19.61
C PRO A 337 6.28 7.79 -18.42
N ARG A 338 7.22 8.74 -18.37
CA ARG A 338 8.20 8.82 -17.28
C ARG A 338 7.72 9.83 -16.23
N PRO A 339 7.91 9.55 -14.93
CA PRO A 339 7.66 10.53 -13.88
C PRO A 339 8.51 11.78 -14.11
N GLY A 340 7.89 12.96 -14.04
CA GLY A 340 8.57 14.22 -14.32
C GLY A 340 7.64 15.43 -14.33
N PRO A 341 8.21 16.65 -14.35
CA PRO A 341 7.41 17.87 -14.38
C PRO A 341 6.50 17.88 -15.61
N ALA A 342 5.29 18.43 -15.45
CA ALA A 342 4.37 18.55 -16.58
C ALA A 342 5.01 19.31 -17.73
N THR A 343 4.88 18.76 -18.93
CA THR A 343 5.25 19.42 -20.18
C THR A 343 4.10 19.33 -21.16
N LEU A 344 3.97 20.37 -21.98
CA LEU A 344 2.94 20.48 -22.99
C LEU A 344 3.56 20.27 -24.36
N ARG A 345 3.03 19.31 -25.13
CA ARG A 345 3.44 19.07 -26.52
C ARG A 345 2.26 19.32 -27.45
N ILE A 346 2.48 20.15 -28.45
CA ILE A 346 1.47 20.49 -29.45
C ILE A 346 1.52 19.42 -30.52
N THR A 347 0.42 18.71 -30.74
CA THR A 347 0.37 17.59 -31.70
C THR A 347 -0.31 17.94 -33.02
N GLY A 348 -0.73 19.20 -33.19
CA GLY A 348 -1.38 19.70 -34.41
C GLY A 348 -2.90 19.50 -34.37
N ASP A 349 -3.55 19.67 -35.52
CA ASP A 349 -4.97 19.37 -35.68
C ASP A 349 -5.15 17.86 -35.84
N GLY A 350 -6.02 17.26 -35.02
CA GLY A 350 -6.38 15.85 -35.10
C GLY A 350 -7.20 15.55 -36.34
N GLU A 351 -7.44 14.26 -36.63
CA GLU A 351 -8.12 13.78 -37.85
C GLU A 351 -9.50 14.44 -38.08
N ASP A 352 -10.17 14.88 -37.03
CA ASP A 352 -11.46 15.58 -37.07
C ASP A 352 -11.37 17.12 -37.21
N GLY A 353 -10.17 17.68 -37.41
CA GLY A 353 -9.92 19.13 -37.35
C GLY A 353 -9.94 19.72 -35.93
N ALA A 354 -9.95 18.86 -34.90
CA ALA A 354 -9.88 19.25 -33.50
C ALA A 354 -8.42 19.54 -33.10
N ARG A 355 -8.14 20.71 -32.53
CA ARG A 355 -6.80 21.07 -32.07
C ARG A 355 -6.41 20.14 -30.93
N THR A 356 -5.27 19.47 -31.03
CA THR A 356 -4.84 18.51 -30.00
C THR A 356 -3.60 19.01 -29.27
N VAL A 357 -3.65 18.90 -27.94
CA VAL A 357 -2.56 19.22 -27.02
C VAL A 357 -2.30 18.00 -26.16
N GLU A 358 -1.07 17.53 -26.14
CA GLU A 358 -0.65 16.44 -25.27
C GLU A 358 -0.01 17.01 -24.00
N VAL A 359 -0.46 16.53 -22.83
CA VAL A 359 0.14 16.84 -21.54
C VAL A 359 0.84 15.60 -21.01
N ARG A 360 2.13 15.74 -20.72
CA ARG A 360 3.00 14.66 -20.24
C ARG A 360 3.47 14.95 -18.82
N GLY A 361 3.60 13.93 -17.98
CA GLY A 361 4.14 14.06 -16.62
C GLY A 361 3.08 14.39 -15.57
N GLU A 362 3.49 15.08 -14.50
CA GLU A 362 2.68 15.26 -13.29
C GLU A 362 1.95 16.62 -13.26
N LEU A 363 0.62 16.62 -13.24
CA LEU A 363 -0.21 17.82 -13.10
C LEU A 363 -0.49 18.15 -11.63
N ASP A 364 0.57 18.48 -10.89
CA ASP A 364 0.53 19.03 -9.53
C ASP A 364 0.67 20.58 -9.53
N LEU A 365 0.87 21.20 -8.35
CA LEU A 365 1.07 22.66 -8.26
C LEU A 365 2.21 23.19 -9.14
N ALA A 366 3.32 22.46 -9.23
CA ALA A 366 4.46 22.87 -10.03
C ALA A 366 4.20 22.63 -11.53
N GLY A 367 3.63 21.47 -11.87
CA GLY A 367 3.26 21.12 -13.25
C GLY A 367 2.23 22.07 -13.83
N VAL A 368 1.19 22.41 -13.07
CA VAL A 368 0.17 23.40 -13.48
C VAL A 368 0.80 24.75 -13.77
N ARG A 369 1.72 25.24 -12.92
CA ARG A 369 2.46 26.50 -13.18
C ARG A 369 3.29 26.45 -14.45
N ALA A 370 3.78 25.28 -14.85
CA ALA A 370 4.59 25.12 -16.05
C ALA A 370 3.75 25.13 -17.34
N VAL A 371 2.51 24.64 -17.30
CA VAL A 371 1.70 24.42 -18.52
C VAL A 371 0.46 25.31 -18.63
N SER A 372 0.04 26.00 -17.56
CA SER A 372 -1.24 26.73 -17.52
C SER A 372 -1.35 27.80 -18.60
N ASP A 373 -0.33 28.65 -18.73
CA ASP A 373 -0.38 29.79 -19.63
C ASP A 373 -0.48 29.34 -21.09
N GLU A 374 0.29 28.31 -21.45
CA GLU A 374 0.29 27.75 -22.80
C GLU A 374 -0.99 26.98 -23.12
N LEU A 375 -1.54 26.22 -22.17
CA LEU A 375 -2.81 25.51 -22.35
C LEU A 375 -3.96 26.51 -22.50
N LEU A 376 -4.04 27.50 -21.62
CA LEU A 376 -5.11 28.49 -21.61
C LEU A 376 -5.04 29.44 -22.81
N ALA A 377 -3.86 29.76 -23.35
CA ALA A 377 -3.75 30.54 -24.58
C ALA A 377 -4.44 29.87 -25.78
N ARG A 378 -4.70 28.57 -25.73
CA ARG A 378 -5.33 27.79 -26.81
C ARG A 378 -6.84 27.74 -26.70
N THR A 379 -7.41 28.17 -25.58
CA THR A 379 -8.87 28.09 -25.36
C THR A 379 -9.63 29.13 -26.18
N ASP A 380 -8.97 30.21 -26.57
CA ASP A 380 -9.62 31.40 -27.12
C ASP A 380 -9.90 31.32 -28.64
N ALA A 381 -9.38 30.30 -29.33
CA ALA A 381 -9.48 30.19 -30.79
C ALA A 381 -10.79 29.53 -31.31
N GLY A 382 -11.73 29.17 -30.43
CA GLY A 382 -13.02 28.56 -30.79
C GLY A 382 -12.94 27.13 -31.37
N GLY A 383 -14.08 26.42 -31.49
CA GLY A 383 -14.10 25.04 -31.97
C GLY A 383 -13.61 23.99 -30.95
N THR A 384 -13.25 22.80 -31.41
CA THR A 384 -12.92 21.68 -30.52
C THR A 384 -11.44 21.68 -30.12
N LEU A 385 -11.17 21.59 -28.81
CA LEU A 385 -9.84 21.38 -28.23
C LEU A 385 -9.81 19.99 -27.56
N THR A 386 -8.89 19.14 -27.97
CA THR A 386 -8.63 17.85 -27.34
C THR A 386 -7.37 17.94 -26.48
N VAL A 387 -7.48 17.64 -25.19
CA VAL A 387 -6.34 17.52 -24.27
C VAL A 387 -6.07 16.03 -24.07
N ASP A 388 -4.95 15.56 -24.61
CA ASP A 388 -4.47 14.19 -24.48
C ASP A 388 -3.64 14.05 -23.20
N LEU A 389 -4.19 13.31 -22.25
CA LEU A 389 -3.64 13.05 -20.93
C LEU A 389 -3.07 11.62 -20.81
N ARG A 390 -2.99 10.85 -21.91
CA ARG A 390 -2.49 9.45 -21.86
C ARG A 390 -1.03 9.31 -21.41
N ALA A 391 -0.29 10.41 -21.39
CA ALA A 391 1.09 10.47 -20.90
C ALA A 391 1.21 11.23 -19.56
N THR A 392 0.09 11.58 -18.94
CA THR A 392 0.03 12.20 -17.61
C THR A 392 0.11 11.10 -16.55
N THR A 393 1.06 11.20 -15.63
CA THR A 393 1.33 10.16 -14.63
C THR A 393 0.72 10.45 -13.26
N TYR A 394 0.19 11.66 -13.06
CA TYR A 394 -0.41 12.11 -11.80
C TYR A 394 -1.32 13.32 -12.04
N LEU A 395 -2.48 13.36 -11.39
CA LEU A 395 -3.43 14.47 -11.49
C LEU A 395 -3.90 14.90 -10.09
N ALA A 396 -3.41 16.06 -9.61
CA ALA A 396 -3.89 16.68 -8.38
C ALA A 396 -5.12 17.56 -8.64
N SER A 397 -5.75 18.06 -7.56
CA SER A 397 -6.88 18.98 -7.61
C SER A 397 -6.56 20.28 -8.38
N ALA A 398 -5.31 20.76 -8.31
CA ALA A 398 -4.83 21.89 -9.09
C ALA A 398 -4.89 21.61 -10.60
N GLY A 399 -4.54 20.40 -11.02
CA GLY A 399 -4.64 19.95 -12.41
C GLY A 399 -6.09 19.83 -12.86
N VAL A 400 -6.96 19.24 -12.02
CA VAL A 400 -8.42 19.22 -12.27
C VAL A 400 -8.96 20.64 -12.45
N ALA A 401 -8.59 21.58 -11.57
CA ALA A 401 -9.02 22.97 -11.66
C ALA A 401 -8.56 23.66 -12.95
N LEU A 402 -7.34 23.37 -13.43
CA LEU A 402 -6.84 23.84 -14.72
C LEU A 402 -7.70 23.31 -15.89
N LEU A 403 -8.04 22.02 -15.89
CA LEU A 403 -8.86 21.40 -16.93
C LEU A 403 -10.28 21.99 -16.97
N VAL A 404 -10.88 22.23 -15.80
CA VAL A 404 -12.21 22.87 -15.71
C VAL A 404 -12.17 24.34 -16.16
N GLU A 405 -11.13 25.07 -15.81
CA GLU A 405 -10.95 26.45 -16.30
C GLU A 405 -10.77 26.47 -17.82
N ALA A 406 -10.01 25.52 -18.38
CA ALA A 406 -9.87 25.38 -19.83
C ALA A 406 -11.21 25.10 -20.51
N ASP A 407 -12.03 24.18 -19.97
CA ASP A 407 -13.38 23.89 -20.50
C ASP A 407 -14.28 25.13 -20.47
N ARG A 408 -14.30 25.86 -19.34
CA ARG A 408 -15.08 27.09 -19.22
C ARG A 408 -14.70 28.12 -20.28
N ARG A 409 -13.39 28.33 -20.51
CA ARG A 409 -12.92 29.28 -21.52
C ARG A 409 -13.27 28.82 -22.94
N VAL A 410 -13.06 27.55 -23.25
CA VAL A 410 -13.42 26.98 -24.56
C VAL A 410 -14.93 27.15 -24.83
N ARG A 411 -15.80 26.87 -23.85
CA ARG A 411 -17.25 27.09 -23.96
C ARG A 411 -17.61 28.56 -24.15
N SER A 412 -16.92 29.46 -23.43
CA SER A 412 -17.14 30.91 -23.58
C SER A 412 -16.78 31.43 -24.98
N ALA A 413 -15.82 30.77 -25.64
CA ALA A 413 -15.44 31.02 -27.03
C ALA A 413 -16.30 30.24 -28.06
N GLY A 414 -17.38 29.57 -27.62
CA GLY A 414 -18.28 28.79 -28.48
C GLY A 414 -17.72 27.44 -28.95
N GLY A 415 -16.69 26.92 -28.28
CA GLY A 415 -16.05 25.64 -28.58
C GLY A 415 -16.46 24.47 -27.65
N LYS A 416 -15.78 23.33 -27.80
CA LYS A 416 -15.92 22.14 -26.94
C LYS A 416 -14.55 21.62 -26.48
N LEU A 417 -14.37 21.36 -25.19
CA LEU A 417 -13.19 20.65 -24.68
C LEU A 417 -13.46 19.14 -24.66
N ARG A 418 -12.51 18.33 -25.12
CA ARG A 418 -12.49 16.88 -24.96
C ARG A 418 -11.22 16.45 -24.23
N LEU A 419 -11.33 15.53 -23.30
CA LEU A 419 -10.19 14.92 -22.62
C LEU A 419 -9.98 13.52 -23.16
N ARG A 420 -8.76 13.18 -23.59
CA ARG A 420 -8.40 11.80 -23.95
C ARG A 420 -7.54 11.24 -22.83
N VAL A 421 -8.04 10.19 -22.17
CA VAL A 421 -7.35 9.53 -21.05
C VAL A 421 -7.07 8.07 -21.41
N ALA A 422 -6.02 7.48 -20.86
CA ALA A 422 -5.78 6.05 -21.06
C ALA A 422 -6.80 5.23 -20.24
N ALA A 423 -7.19 4.07 -20.76
CA ALA A 423 -8.09 3.16 -20.06
C ALA A 423 -7.42 2.65 -18.76
N GLY A 424 -8.14 2.73 -17.63
CA GLY A 424 -7.66 2.26 -16.33
C GLY A 424 -6.61 3.14 -15.63
N ASP A 425 -6.41 4.38 -16.11
CA ASP A 425 -5.33 5.23 -15.63
C ASP A 425 -5.70 6.06 -14.38
N VAL A 426 -4.68 6.39 -13.60
CA VAL A 426 -4.64 7.31 -12.45
C VAL A 426 -5.47 8.58 -12.70
N VAL A 427 -5.37 9.14 -13.90
CA VAL A 427 -6.08 10.35 -14.33
C VAL A 427 -7.60 10.17 -14.27
N ARG A 428 -8.12 9.02 -14.70
CA ARG A 428 -9.56 8.75 -14.67
C ARG A 428 -10.06 8.66 -13.24
N ARG A 429 -9.31 7.97 -12.37
CA ARG A 429 -9.63 7.86 -10.94
C ARG A 429 -9.67 9.24 -10.27
N ALA A 430 -8.70 10.12 -10.53
CA ALA A 430 -8.75 11.52 -10.05
C ALA A 430 -9.98 12.29 -10.55
N LEU A 431 -10.33 12.18 -11.84
CA LEU A 431 -11.49 12.87 -12.40
C LEU A 431 -12.81 12.39 -11.78
N SER A 432 -12.97 11.08 -11.60
CA SER A 432 -14.15 10.49 -10.97
C SER A 432 -14.25 10.81 -9.48
N LEU A 433 -13.16 10.71 -8.71
CA LEU A 433 -13.14 11.13 -7.31
C LEU A 433 -13.45 12.63 -7.17
N SER A 434 -13.01 13.45 -8.13
CA SER A 434 -13.33 14.87 -8.13
C SER A 434 -14.76 15.17 -8.57
N GLY A 435 -15.50 14.21 -9.14
CA GLY A 435 -16.86 14.39 -9.69
C GLY A 435 -16.91 15.31 -10.91
N VAL A 436 -15.82 15.43 -11.66
CA VAL A 436 -15.67 16.33 -12.82
C VAL A 436 -15.82 15.59 -14.15
N ASP A 437 -15.75 14.27 -14.13
CA ASP A 437 -16.06 13.39 -15.27
C ASP A 437 -17.49 13.58 -15.81
N ALA A 438 -18.46 13.93 -14.97
CA ALA A 438 -19.81 14.29 -15.40
C ALA A 438 -19.90 15.65 -16.13
N LEU A 439 -18.87 16.49 -16.02
CA LEU A 439 -18.85 17.86 -16.55
C LEU A 439 -17.99 18.00 -17.80
N LEU A 440 -16.96 17.15 -17.94
CA LEU A 440 -16.00 17.15 -19.04
C LEU A 440 -16.29 16.01 -20.02
N ASP A 441 -16.09 16.26 -21.31
CA ASP A 441 -16.24 15.23 -22.35
C ASP A 441 -15.00 14.31 -22.34
N VAL A 442 -15.04 13.23 -21.58
CA VAL A 442 -13.92 12.28 -21.44
C VAL A 442 -14.06 11.15 -22.46
N LEU A 443 -13.04 10.99 -23.29
CA LEU A 443 -12.90 9.95 -24.31
C LEU A 443 -11.91 8.88 -23.85
N ASP A 444 -12.29 7.61 -24.05
CA ASP A 444 -11.36 6.48 -24.01
C ASP A 444 -10.42 6.53 -25.22
N GLY A 445 -9.13 6.23 -25.05
CA GLY A 445 -8.17 6.21 -26.17
C GLY A 445 -6.88 5.45 -25.91
#